data_AF-A0A7W4XYY0-F1
#
_entry.id   AF-A0A7W4XYY0-F1
#
_cell.length_a   1.000
_cell.length_b   1.000
_cell.length_c   1.000
_cell.angle_alpha   90.00
_cell.angle_beta   90.00
_cell.angle_gamma   90.00
#
_symmetry.space_group_name_H-M   'P 1'
#
loop_
_entity.id
_entity.type
_entity.pdbx_description
1 polymer ?
#
loop_
_entity_poly.entity_id
_entity_poly.type
_entity_poly.pdbx_seq_one_letter_code
_entity_poly.pdbx_strand_id
1 'polypeptide(L)'
;MRALRGRGDEGSIAPAVPVLALVLLLLAGLVVDASRQLSGRARAVAYAEEAARAGAAAIDLDAADLELLPDSQVAARVNAYCRAAAASGAPIVDPGNCFRGTTDVGDPLHRRIVVQTRVEIAQRASLLGIVGVQELRAAGDGRARPFEGTSEEDVTCRETGSC
;
A
#
# COMPACT_ATOMS: atom_id res chain seq x y z
N MET A 1 -31.50 -46.01 56.06
CA MET A 1 -30.61 -44.99 55.46
C MET A 1 -31.05 -44.75 54.02
N ARG A 2 -31.66 -43.60 53.73
CA ARG A 2 -32.21 -43.25 52.40
C ARG A 2 -31.09 -42.61 51.59
N ALA A 3 -30.66 -43.27 50.51
CA ALA A 3 -29.68 -42.74 49.59
C ALA A 3 -30.27 -41.54 48.84
N LEU A 4 -29.74 -40.35 49.09
CA LEU A 4 -29.99 -39.16 48.28
C LEU A 4 -29.32 -39.39 46.93
N ARG A 5 -30.10 -39.80 45.92
CA ARG A 5 -29.70 -39.75 44.52
C ARG A 5 -29.54 -38.28 44.14
N GLY A 6 -28.31 -37.77 44.17
CA GLY A 6 -27.94 -36.55 43.47
C GLY A 6 -28.18 -36.78 41.98
N ARG A 7 -29.27 -36.22 41.45
CA ARG A 7 -29.45 -36.06 40.02
C ARG A 7 -28.30 -35.17 39.55
N GLY A 8 -27.41 -35.73 38.75
CA GLY A 8 -26.45 -34.93 37.98
C GLY A 8 -27.26 -34.04 37.04
N ASP A 9 -27.35 -32.76 37.36
CA ASP A 9 -27.63 -31.72 36.37
C ASP A 9 -26.37 -31.63 35.48
N GLU A 10 -26.19 -32.63 34.62
CA GLU A 10 -25.19 -32.62 33.57
C GLU A 10 -25.62 -31.57 32.53
N GLY A 11 -25.16 -30.33 32.78
CA GLY A 11 -24.65 -29.44 31.74
C GLY A 11 -25.51 -29.27 30.49
N SER A 12 -26.80 -28.92 30.63
CA SER A 12 -27.57 -28.41 29.50
C SER A 12 -27.08 -26.99 29.19
N ILE A 13 -26.00 -26.90 28.42
CA ILE A 13 -25.60 -25.66 27.76
C ILE A 13 -26.75 -25.31 26.82
N ALA A 14 -27.46 -24.20 27.12
CA ALA A 14 -28.53 -23.75 26.25
C ALA A 14 -28.00 -23.66 24.80
N PRO A 15 -28.71 -24.19 23.79
CA PRO A 15 -28.23 -24.18 22.39
C PRO A 15 -27.86 -22.79 21.87
N ALA A 16 -28.39 -21.74 22.50
CA ALA A 16 -28.04 -20.35 22.24
C ALA A 16 -26.59 -20.00 22.56
N VAL A 17 -25.96 -20.64 23.55
CA VAL A 17 -24.58 -20.34 23.99
C VAL A 17 -23.54 -20.63 22.89
N PRO A 18 -23.47 -21.83 22.26
CA PRO A 18 -22.52 -22.07 21.18
C PRO A 18 -22.79 -21.20 19.95
N VAL A 19 -24.07 -20.89 19.67
CA VAL A 19 -24.44 -19.96 18.58
C VAL A 19 -23.93 -18.56 18.87
N LEU A 20 -24.16 -18.04 20.08
CA LEU A 20 -23.66 -16.73 20.49
C LEU A 20 -22.13 -16.68 20.48
N ALA A 21 -21.46 -17.73 20.96
CA ALA A 21 -20.01 -17.83 20.89
C ALA A 21 -19.51 -17.76 19.45
N LEU A 22 -20.17 -18.45 18.51
CA LEU A 22 -19.82 -18.41 17.09
C LEU A 22 -20.01 -17.00 16.50
N VAL A 23 -21.11 -16.31 16.82
CA VAL A 23 -21.34 -14.92 16.40
C VAL A 23 -20.26 -13.99 16.94
N LEU A 24 -19.89 -14.10 18.22
CA LEU A 24 -18.84 -13.29 18.82
C LEU A 24 -17.47 -13.56 18.18
N LEU A 25 -17.14 -14.81 17.86
CA LEU A 25 -15.93 -15.16 17.13
C LEU A 25 -15.91 -14.56 15.72
N LEU A 26 -17.04 -14.54 15.02
CA LEU A 26 -17.16 -13.91 13.70
C LEU A 26 -16.96 -12.39 13.77
N LEU A 27 -17.59 -11.72 14.74
CA LEU A 27 -17.42 -10.28 14.95
C LEU A 27 -15.98 -9.92 15.31
N ALA A 28 -15.35 -10.70 16.20
CA ALA A 28 -13.93 -10.53 16.53
C ALA A 28 -13.04 -10.72 15.29
N GLY A 29 -13.34 -11.72 14.46
CA GLY A 29 -12.66 -11.96 13.20
C GLY A 29 -12.75 -10.79 12.23
N LEU A 30 -13.94 -10.23 12.09
CA LEU A 30 -14.18 -9.07 11.23
C LEU A 30 -13.34 -7.86 11.65
N VAL A 31 -13.24 -7.56 12.94
CA VAL A 31 -12.46 -6.42 13.46
C VAL A 31 -10.95 -6.62 13.22
N VAL A 32 -10.45 -7.84 13.44
CA VAL A 32 -9.02 -8.15 13.24
C VAL A 32 -8.64 -8.05 11.77
N ASP A 33 -9.44 -8.66 10.89
CA ASP A 33 -9.16 -8.66 9.46
C ASP A 33 -9.39 -7.26 8.84
N ALA A 34 -10.35 -6.47 9.33
CA ALA A 34 -10.53 -5.06 8.92
C ALA A 34 -9.30 -4.20 9.25
N SER A 35 -8.73 -4.38 10.45
CA SER A 35 -7.52 -3.67 10.89
C SER A 35 -6.32 -4.01 9.99
N ARG A 36 -6.20 -5.27 9.56
CA ARG A 36 -5.18 -5.73 8.61
C ARG A 36 -5.40 -5.15 7.22
N GLN A 37 -6.64 -5.06 6.75
CA GLN A 37 -6.96 -4.49 5.45
C GLN A 37 -6.59 -3.01 5.35
N LEU A 38 -6.86 -2.23 6.41
CA LEU A 38 -6.45 -0.83 6.48
C LEU A 38 -4.93 -0.69 6.44
N SER A 39 -4.22 -1.52 7.21
CA SER A 39 -2.75 -1.57 7.20
C SER A 39 -2.21 -1.99 5.83
N GLY A 40 -2.89 -2.92 5.14
CA GLY A 40 -2.56 -3.34 3.79
C GLY A 40 -2.66 -2.19 2.79
N ARG A 41 -3.73 -1.39 2.88
CA ARG A 41 -3.89 -0.20 2.04
C ARG A 41 -2.76 0.81 2.24
N ALA A 42 -2.38 1.10 3.48
CA ALA A 42 -1.28 2.00 3.77
C ALA A 42 0.05 1.51 3.18
N ARG A 43 0.34 0.20 3.29
CA ARG A 43 1.54 -0.39 2.66
C ARG A 43 1.49 -0.33 1.13
N ALA A 44 0.32 -0.60 0.52
CA ALA A 44 0.17 -0.51 -0.93
C ALA A 44 0.44 0.92 -1.44
N VAL A 45 -0.02 1.94 -0.70
CA VAL A 45 0.29 3.34 -1.00
C VAL A 45 1.79 3.61 -0.87
N ALA A 46 2.42 3.16 0.22
CA ALA A 46 3.86 3.35 0.40
C ALA A 46 4.69 2.72 -0.73
N TYR A 47 4.37 1.49 -1.15
CA TYR A 47 5.03 0.87 -2.29
C TYR A 47 4.79 1.63 -3.60
N ALA A 48 3.58 2.15 -3.81
CA ALA A 48 3.28 2.95 -4.99
C ALA A 48 4.06 4.28 -4.98
N GLU A 49 4.13 4.98 -3.85
CA GLU A 49 4.89 6.23 -3.72
C GLU A 49 6.38 6.02 -3.98
N GLU A 50 6.98 4.98 -3.40
CA GLU A 50 8.39 4.64 -3.64
C GLU A 50 8.63 4.19 -5.08
N ALA A 51 7.72 3.42 -5.68
CA ALA A 51 7.79 3.07 -7.10
C ALA A 51 7.72 4.32 -7.98
N ALA A 52 6.84 5.27 -7.66
CA ALA A 52 6.73 6.54 -8.37
C ALA A 52 8.02 7.36 -8.25
N ARG A 53 8.64 7.40 -7.05
CA ARG A 53 9.94 8.07 -6.83
C ARG A 53 11.04 7.44 -7.67
N ALA A 54 11.09 6.11 -7.76
CA ALA A 54 12.04 5.40 -8.62
C ALA A 54 11.86 5.74 -10.10
N GLY A 55 10.60 5.90 -10.55
CA GLY A 55 10.28 6.38 -11.90
C GLY A 55 10.63 7.85 -12.11
N ALA A 56 10.37 8.71 -11.12
CA ALA A 56 10.65 10.14 -11.20
C ALA A 56 12.15 10.46 -11.22
N ALA A 57 13.00 9.51 -10.80
CA ALA A 57 14.45 9.58 -10.95
C ALA A 57 14.93 9.24 -12.39
N ALA A 58 14.05 8.86 -13.32
CA ALA A 58 14.36 8.64 -14.72
C ALA A 58 14.39 9.98 -15.48
N ILE A 59 15.35 10.83 -15.11
CA ILE A 59 15.60 12.15 -15.70
C ILE A 59 16.53 12.01 -16.91
N ASP A 60 16.27 12.79 -17.96
CA ASP A 60 17.19 12.98 -19.08
C ASP A 60 18.25 14.02 -18.69
N LEU A 61 19.52 13.61 -18.67
CA LEU A 61 20.64 14.48 -18.27
C LEU A 61 21.19 15.31 -19.43
N ASP A 62 20.81 14.97 -20.67
CA ASP A 62 21.26 15.65 -21.88
C ASP A 62 20.26 16.73 -22.35
N ALA A 63 19.08 16.79 -21.72
CA ALA A 63 18.08 17.82 -21.93
C ALA A 63 18.51 19.15 -21.28
N ALA A 64 18.15 20.27 -21.92
CA ALA A 64 18.42 21.61 -21.40
C ALA A 64 17.55 21.96 -20.17
N ASP A 65 16.41 21.28 -20.02
CA ASP A 65 15.45 21.43 -18.93
C ASP A 65 15.26 20.08 -18.21
N LEU A 66 14.72 20.12 -16.98
CA LEU A 66 14.38 18.93 -16.19
C LEU A 66 13.26 18.12 -16.86
N GLU A 67 13.63 17.22 -17.76
CA GLU A 67 12.73 16.34 -18.50
C GLU A 67 12.89 14.89 -18.05
N LEU A 68 11.80 14.11 -18.07
CA LEU A 68 11.92 12.66 -17.89
C LEU A 68 12.35 12.00 -19.18
N LEU A 69 13.05 10.89 -19.04
CA LEU A 69 13.19 9.91 -20.10
C LEU A 69 11.81 9.47 -20.62
N PRO A 70 11.73 8.94 -21.86
CA PRO A 70 10.50 8.38 -22.42
C PRO A 70 9.78 7.43 -21.47
N ASP A 71 8.44 7.41 -21.54
CA ASP A 71 7.55 6.60 -20.70
C ASP A 71 7.97 5.13 -20.58
N SER A 72 8.54 4.54 -21.63
CA SER A 72 9.04 3.16 -21.60
C SER A 72 10.17 2.96 -20.60
N GLN A 73 11.07 3.93 -20.47
CA GLN A 73 12.19 3.90 -19.52
C GLN A 73 11.71 4.19 -18.09
N VAL A 74 10.78 5.13 -17.93
CA VAL A 74 10.11 5.41 -16.64
C VAL A 74 9.39 4.15 -16.15
N ALA A 75 8.58 3.53 -17.02
CA ALA A 75 7.87 2.29 -16.73
C ALA A 75 8.84 1.16 -16.37
N ALA A 76 9.97 1.04 -17.07
CA ALA A 76 10.98 0.04 -16.76
C ALA A 76 11.55 0.22 -15.34
N ARG A 77 11.82 1.46 -14.90
CA ARG A 77 12.31 1.75 -13.54
C ARG A 77 11.26 1.50 -12.46
N VAL A 78 10.03 1.94 -12.68
CA VAL A 78 8.90 1.67 -11.78
C VAL A 78 8.70 0.17 -11.59
N ASN A 79 8.64 -0.58 -12.69
CA ASN A 79 8.44 -2.04 -12.64
C ASN A 79 9.67 -2.77 -12.11
N ALA A 80 10.89 -2.24 -12.30
CA ALA A 80 12.09 -2.78 -11.67
C ALA A 80 12.03 -2.66 -10.14
N TYR A 81 11.62 -1.50 -9.62
CA TYR A 81 11.38 -1.33 -8.18
C TYR A 81 10.35 -2.34 -7.66
N CYS A 82 9.19 -2.45 -8.32
CA CYS A 82 8.16 -3.40 -7.90
C CYS A 82 8.61 -4.85 -7.93
N ARG A 83 9.37 -5.27 -8.95
CA ARG A 83 9.98 -6.61 -9.00
C ARG A 83 10.98 -6.82 -7.88
N ALA A 84 11.82 -5.83 -7.58
CA ALA A 84 12.78 -5.92 -6.49
C ALA A 84 12.08 -6.01 -5.12
N ALA A 85 11.03 -5.22 -4.90
CA ALA A 85 10.21 -5.27 -3.71
C ALA A 85 9.49 -6.63 -3.56
N ALA A 86 8.94 -7.16 -4.65
CA ALA A 86 8.33 -8.50 -4.64
C ALA A 86 9.37 -9.59 -4.33
N ALA A 87 10.56 -9.49 -4.93
CA ALA A 87 11.67 -10.41 -4.66
C ALA A 87 12.18 -10.33 -3.21
N SER A 88 12.05 -9.18 -2.54
CA SER A 88 12.35 -9.02 -1.11
C SER A 88 11.22 -9.41 -0.17
N GLY A 89 10.11 -9.93 -0.71
CA GLY A 89 8.97 -10.46 0.06
C GLY A 89 7.77 -9.54 0.18
N ALA A 90 7.74 -8.41 -0.55
CA ALA A 90 6.52 -7.60 -0.63
C ALA A 90 5.41 -8.40 -1.34
N PRO A 91 4.18 -8.44 -0.81
CA PRO A 91 3.09 -9.25 -1.36
C PRO A 91 2.41 -8.60 -2.57
N ILE A 92 3.18 -8.11 -3.53
CA ILE A 92 2.71 -7.42 -4.74
C ILE A 92 2.15 -8.44 -5.74
N VAL A 93 0.94 -8.22 -6.24
CA VAL A 93 0.23 -9.18 -7.13
C VAL A 93 0.82 -9.19 -8.54
N ASP A 94 1.07 -8.01 -9.12
CA ASP A 94 1.60 -7.86 -10.48
C ASP A 94 2.78 -6.87 -10.49
N PRO A 95 3.99 -7.31 -10.10
CA PRO A 95 5.15 -6.42 -10.01
C PRO A 95 5.65 -5.94 -11.38
N GLY A 96 5.16 -6.51 -12.49
CA GLY A 96 5.49 -6.09 -13.85
C GLY A 96 4.61 -4.94 -14.37
N ASN A 97 3.57 -4.56 -13.63
CA ASN A 97 2.53 -3.65 -14.09
C ASN A 97 2.16 -2.62 -13.01
N CYS A 98 3.17 -2.01 -12.39
CA CYS A 98 2.99 -0.97 -11.39
C CYS A 98 2.81 0.43 -12.02
N PHE A 99 3.34 0.64 -13.22
CA PHE A 99 3.24 1.92 -13.92
C PHE A 99 1.84 2.17 -14.46
N ARG A 100 1.34 3.41 -14.35
CA ARG A 100 0.03 3.84 -14.89
C ARG A 100 0.12 4.93 -15.94
N GLY A 101 1.23 5.65 -15.99
CA GLY A 101 1.45 6.71 -16.96
C GLY A 101 2.23 7.86 -16.35
N THR A 102 2.62 8.80 -17.20
CA THR A 102 3.06 10.12 -16.79
C THR A 102 1.97 11.15 -17.11
N THR A 103 1.87 12.21 -16.32
CA THR A 103 0.98 13.33 -16.62
C THR A 103 1.69 14.65 -16.43
N ASP A 104 1.49 15.56 -17.37
CA ASP A 104 1.95 16.95 -17.25
C ASP A 104 1.08 17.74 -16.27
N VAL A 105 1.73 18.39 -15.30
CA VAL A 105 1.07 19.21 -14.28
C VAL A 105 1.81 20.55 -14.13
N GLY A 106 1.36 21.59 -14.84
CA GLY A 106 1.94 22.92 -14.77
C GLY A 106 1.43 23.86 -15.86
N ASP A 107 1.93 25.09 -15.87
CA ASP A 107 1.71 26.03 -16.97
C ASP A 107 2.38 25.50 -18.26
N PRO A 108 1.96 25.93 -19.47
CA PRO A 108 2.50 25.44 -20.75
C PRO A 108 4.03 25.58 -20.87
N LEU A 109 4.61 26.53 -20.14
CA LEU A 109 6.03 26.87 -20.09
C LEU A 109 6.81 26.10 -19.00
N HIS A 110 6.15 25.58 -17.97
CA HIS A 110 6.78 24.85 -16.86
C HIS A 110 6.06 23.50 -16.65
N ARG A 111 6.06 22.66 -17.68
CA ARG A 111 5.45 21.33 -17.61
C ARG A 111 6.20 20.51 -16.58
N ARG A 112 5.55 20.17 -15.47
CA ARG A 112 6.10 19.23 -14.49
C ARG A 112 5.49 17.87 -14.72
N ILE A 113 6.31 16.92 -15.11
CA ILE A 113 5.86 15.56 -15.33
C ILE A 113 5.70 14.86 -13.97
N VAL A 114 4.55 14.26 -13.75
CA VAL A 114 4.23 13.45 -12.57
C VAL A 114 4.11 12.00 -12.98
N VAL A 115 4.92 11.14 -12.37
CA VAL A 115 4.85 9.69 -12.54
C VAL A 115 3.70 9.15 -11.72
N GLN A 116 2.79 8.42 -12.36
CA GLN A 116 1.66 7.75 -11.70
C GLN A 116 1.90 6.25 -11.63
N THR A 117 1.64 5.68 -10.46
CA THR A 117 1.77 4.24 -10.22
C THR A 117 0.59 3.72 -9.42
N ARG A 118 0.32 2.43 -9.57
CA ARG A 118 -0.64 1.70 -8.74
C ARG A 118 -0.06 0.35 -8.36
N VAL A 119 -0.06 0.06 -7.08
CA VAL A 119 0.40 -1.22 -6.53
C VAL A 119 -0.78 -1.93 -5.88
N GLU A 120 -0.97 -3.19 -6.25
CA GLU A 120 -1.93 -4.09 -5.62
C GLU A 120 -1.17 -5.14 -4.81
N ILE A 121 -1.60 -5.35 -3.57
CA ILE A 121 -1.07 -6.38 -2.69
C ILE A 121 -2.15 -7.37 -2.28
N ALA A 122 -1.75 -8.63 -2.06
CA ALA A 122 -2.64 -9.69 -1.57
C ALA A 122 -2.19 -10.20 -0.19
N GLN A 123 -3.10 -10.24 0.77
CA GLN A 123 -2.84 -10.76 2.11
C GLN A 123 -3.81 -11.90 2.43
N ARG A 124 -3.31 -12.95 3.09
CA ARG A 124 -4.17 -14.04 3.60
C ARG A 124 -5.07 -13.53 4.73
N ALA A 125 -6.35 -13.83 4.66
CA ALA A 125 -7.27 -13.58 5.77
C ALA A 125 -7.01 -14.59 6.89
N SER A 126 -7.20 -14.18 8.13
CA SER A 126 -6.99 -15.07 9.28
C SER A 126 -8.31 -15.69 9.72
N LEU A 127 -9.13 -14.91 10.41
CA LEU A 127 -10.34 -15.42 11.07
C LEU A 127 -11.50 -15.55 10.07
N LEU A 128 -11.58 -14.65 9.09
CA LEU A 128 -12.49 -14.81 7.95
C LEU A 128 -12.11 -16.00 7.04
N GLY A 129 -10.86 -16.49 7.13
CA GLY A 129 -10.42 -17.73 6.46
C GLY A 129 -11.23 -18.95 6.88
N ILE A 130 -11.69 -18.99 8.14
CA ILE A 130 -12.50 -20.09 8.69
C ILE A 130 -13.88 -20.16 8.01
N VAL A 131 -14.39 -19.02 7.52
CA VAL A 131 -15.68 -18.93 6.80
C VAL A 131 -15.53 -18.81 5.28
N GLY A 132 -14.34 -19.08 4.74
CA GLY A 132 -14.10 -19.23 3.30
C GLY A 132 -13.52 -18.02 2.58
N VAL A 133 -13.28 -16.89 3.26
CA VAL A 133 -12.57 -15.74 2.65
C VAL A 133 -11.08 -15.96 2.84
N GLN A 134 -10.37 -16.32 1.77
CA GLN A 134 -8.96 -16.73 1.89
C GLN A 134 -7.97 -15.59 1.64
N GLU A 135 -8.34 -14.63 0.78
CA GLU A 135 -7.47 -13.51 0.41
C GLU A 135 -8.20 -12.16 0.50
N LEU A 136 -7.46 -11.17 0.97
CA LEU A 136 -7.85 -9.76 1.02
C LEU A 136 -6.87 -9.00 0.16
N ARG A 137 -7.40 -8.25 -0.81
CA ARG A 137 -6.60 -7.38 -1.68
C ARG A 137 -6.69 -5.94 -1.23
N ALA A 138 -5.57 -5.23 -1.36
CA ALA A 138 -5.49 -3.81 -1.12
C ALA A 138 -4.70 -3.16 -2.24
N ALA A 139 -5.17 -2.01 -2.71
CA ALA A 139 -4.49 -1.23 -3.74
C ALA A 139 -4.13 0.15 -3.19
N GLY A 140 -3.01 0.70 -3.69
CA GLY A 140 -2.54 2.04 -3.41
C GLY A 140 -2.06 2.72 -4.68
N ASP A 141 -2.28 4.03 -4.77
CA ASP A 141 -1.81 4.89 -5.84
C ASP A 141 -0.66 5.76 -5.34
N GLY A 142 0.35 5.95 -6.19
CA GLY A 142 1.54 6.72 -5.86
C GLY A 142 1.83 7.75 -6.94
N ARG A 143 2.26 8.93 -6.52
CA ARG A 143 2.65 10.04 -7.42
C ARG A 143 3.96 10.65 -6.97
N ALA A 144 4.86 10.87 -7.91
CA ALA A 144 6.13 11.56 -7.66
C ALA A 144 6.48 12.45 -8.84
N ARG A 145 7.23 13.52 -8.55
CA ARG A 145 7.75 14.45 -9.55
C ARG A 145 9.26 14.59 -9.35
N PRO A 146 10.05 14.76 -10.42
CA PRO A 146 11.45 15.14 -10.29
C PRO A 146 11.52 16.56 -9.72
N PHE A 147 12.51 16.81 -8.88
CA PHE A 147 12.83 18.14 -8.37
C PHE A 147 14.32 18.37 -8.50
N GLU A 148 14.71 19.55 -8.95
CA GLU A 148 16.05 20.08 -8.78
C GLU A 148 16.14 20.77 -7.42
N GLY A 149 17.13 20.37 -6.62
CA GLY A 149 17.34 20.88 -5.27
C GLY A 149 18.02 22.24 -5.22
N THR A 150 17.61 23.21 -6.04
CA THR A 150 18.11 24.59 -5.98
C THR A 150 16.98 25.59 -6.26
N SER A 151 16.03 25.73 -5.33
CA SER A 151 15.17 26.91 -5.30
C SER A 151 15.80 27.97 -4.41
N GLU A 152 16.28 29.07 -5.03
CA GLU A 152 16.24 30.49 -4.64
C GLU A 152 16.57 30.97 -3.19
N GLU A 153 16.29 30.19 -2.14
CA GLU A 153 16.59 30.52 -0.73
C GLU A 153 18.11 30.63 -0.48
N ASP A 154 18.93 29.87 -1.21
CA ASP A 154 20.39 29.91 -1.13
C ASP A 154 21.04 31.03 -1.97
N VAL A 155 20.28 31.70 -2.85
CA VAL A 155 20.79 32.88 -3.58
C VAL A 155 20.76 34.10 -2.66
N THR A 156 19.70 34.25 -1.86
CA THR A 156 19.54 35.43 -0.99
C THR A 156 20.63 35.49 0.10
N CYS A 157 20.99 34.36 0.73
CA CYS A 157 22.07 34.34 1.72
C CYS A 157 23.46 34.58 1.08
N ARG A 158 23.68 34.13 -0.16
CA ARG A 158 24.95 34.36 -0.89
C ARG A 158 25.10 35.80 -1.37
N GLU A 159 24.02 36.46 -1.77
CA GLU A 159 24.05 37.86 -2.22
C GLU A 159 24.04 38.88 -1.09
N THR A 160 23.37 38.59 0.03
CA THR A 160 23.22 39.56 1.15
C THR A 160 24.12 39.31 2.35
N GLY A 161 24.83 38.17 2.41
CA GLY A 161 25.88 37.91 3.40
C GLY A 161 25.43 37.92 4.86
N SER A 162 24.12 37.80 5.12
CA SER A 162 23.59 37.75 6.47
C SER A 162 22.61 36.58 6.59
N CYS A 163 23.18 35.45 6.98
CA CYS A 163 22.51 34.46 7.79
C CYS A 163 22.98 34.72 9.24
#